data_AF-W1YS26-F1
#
_entry.id   AF-W1YS26-F1
#
_cell.length_a   1.000
_cell.length_b   1.000
_cell.length_c   1.000
_cell.angle_alpha   90.00
_cell.angle_beta   90.00
_cell.angle_gamma   90.00
#
_symmetry.space_group_name_H-M   'P 1'
#
loop_
_entity.id
_entity.type
_entity.pdbx_description
1 polymer ?
#
loop_
_entity_poly.entity_id
_entity_poly.type
_entity_poly.pdbx_seq_one_letter_code
_entity_poly.pdbx_strand_id
1 'polypeptide(L)'
;QSDKIKYQHLMKQTIENTENLNVKQIMVTELKVEDGKVTGIVTELGEFYGAKAVILCTGTYLKGKILIGDIDYVGGPNGQRVAEHFSQSLLDNGIELMR
;
A
#
# COMPACT_ATOMS: atom_id res chain seq x y z
N GLN A 1 0.54 16.52 22.47
CA GLN A 1 -0.65 16.59 21.59
C GLN A 1 -0.21 17.25 20.28
N SER A 2 -0.74 16.83 19.13
CA SER A 2 -0.41 17.41 17.82
C SER A 2 -1.68 17.76 17.04
N ASP A 3 -1.59 18.80 16.20
CA ASP A 3 -2.62 19.12 15.21
C ASP A 3 -2.51 18.12 14.05
N LYS A 4 -3.51 17.24 13.92
CA LYS A 4 -3.52 16.17 12.92
C LYS A 4 -3.52 16.71 11.49
N ILE A 5 -4.26 17.80 11.24
CA ILE A 5 -4.39 18.39 9.89
C ILE A 5 -3.07 19.07 9.52
N LYS A 6 -2.52 19.88 10.43
CA LYS A 6 -1.25 20.57 10.19
C LYS A 6 -0.10 19.58 9.98
N TYR A 7 -0.06 18.50 10.77
CA TYR A 7 0.93 17.45 10.60
C TYR A 7 0.82 16.78 9.21
N GLN A 8 -0.39 16.40 8.79
CA GLN A 8 -0.62 15.78 7.49
C GLN A 8 -0.18 16.69 6.33
N HIS A 9 -0.53 17.98 6.38
CA HIS A 9 -0.14 18.94 5.35
C HIS A 9 1.38 19.12 5.28
N LEU A 10 2.05 19.24 6.42
CA LEU A 10 3.50 19.38 6.46
C LEU A 10 4.19 18.16 5.87
N MET A 11 3.78 16.95 6.27
CA MET A 11 4.37 15.71 5.75
C MET A 11 4.18 15.59 4.23
N LYS A 12 2.97 15.89 3.73
CA LYS A 12 2.68 15.91 2.29
C LYS A 12 3.61 16.89 1.55
N GLN A 13 3.73 18.12 2.05
CA GLN A 13 4.61 19.12 1.46
C GLN A 13 6.07 18.67 1.48
N THR A 14 6.55 18.06 2.56
CA THR A 14 7.92 17.56 2.64
C THR A 14 8.19 16.49 1.57
N ILE A 15 7.33 15.48 1.44
CA ILE A 15 7.55 14.40 0.46
C ILE A 15 7.42 14.89 -0.98
N GLU A 16 6.51 15.82 -1.28
CA GLU A 16 6.33 16.37 -2.63
C GLU A 16 7.51 17.21 -3.10
N ASN A 17 8.29 17.78 -2.17
CA ASN A 17 9.44 18.63 -2.46
C ASN A 17 10.80 17.95 -2.21
N THR A 18 10.81 16.65 -1.93
CA THR A 18 12.06 15.90 -1.72
C THR A 18 12.70 15.56 -3.07
N GLU A 19 13.96 15.96 -3.27
CA GLU A 19 14.70 15.64 -4.49
C GLU A 19 14.80 14.12 -4.71
N ASN A 20 14.68 13.68 -5.96
CA ASN A 20 14.69 12.26 -6.37
C ASN A 20 13.54 11.41 -5.80
N LEU A 21 12.49 12.03 -5.24
CA LEU A 21 11.26 11.34 -4.83
C LEU A 21 10.12 11.65 -5.81
N ASN A 22 9.47 10.61 -6.33
CA ASN A 22 8.25 10.76 -7.11
C ASN A 22 7.08 10.20 -6.32
N VAL A 23 6.09 11.05 -6.07
CA VAL A 23 4.87 10.68 -5.34
C VAL A 23 3.78 10.39 -6.37
N LYS A 24 3.17 9.21 -6.28
CA LYS A 24 2.09 8.77 -7.17
C LYS A 24 0.92 8.27 -6.34
N GLN A 25 -0.28 8.75 -6.64
CA GLN A 25 -1.51 8.21 -6.08
C GLN A 25 -2.00 7.07 -6.98
N ILE A 26 -1.57 5.85 -6.65
CA ILE A 26 -1.87 4.64 -7.42
C ILE A 26 -2.11 3.46 -6.47
N MET A 27 -3.02 2.56 -6.83
CA MET A 27 -3.17 1.28 -6.14
C MET A 27 -2.23 0.25 -6.77
N VAL A 28 -1.36 -0.35 -5.96
CA VAL A 28 -0.54 -1.49 -6.38
C VAL A 28 -1.36 -2.77 -6.20
N THR A 29 -1.31 -3.67 -7.19
CA THR A 29 -2.06 -4.93 -7.20
C THR A 29 -1.16 -6.15 -7.29
N GLU A 30 0.07 -6.01 -7.79
CA GLU A 30 1.00 -7.13 -7.94
C GLU A 30 2.43 -6.76 -7.56
N LEU A 31 3.12 -7.67 -6.87
CA LEU A 31 4.57 -7.68 -6.69
C LEU A 31 5.19 -8.63 -7.73
N LYS A 32 6.11 -8.13 -8.55
CA LYS A 32 6.82 -8.95 -9.55
C LYS A 32 8.12 -9.47 -8.98
N VAL A 33 8.28 -10.79 -9.05
CA VAL A 33 9.46 -11.52 -8.59
C VAL A 33 9.89 -12.48 -9.69
N GLU A 34 11.18 -12.44 -10.05
CA GLU A 34 11.81 -13.33 -11.01
C GLU A 34 13.05 -13.95 -10.36
N ASP A 35 13.19 -15.27 -10.44
CA ASP A 35 14.31 -16.02 -9.84
C ASP A 35 14.57 -15.66 -8.36
N GLY A 36 13.49 -15.46 -7.60
CA GLY A 36 13.54 -15.10 -6.18
C GLY A 36 13.96 -13.65 -5.89
N LYS A 37 14.02 -12.79 -6.91
CA LYS A 37 14.35 -11.36 -6.78
C LYS A 37 13.21 -10.48 -7.23
N VAL A 38 12.92 -9.43 -6.47
CA VAL A 38 11.94 -8.42 -6.87
C VAL A 38 12.43 -7.68 -8.12
N THR A 39 11.55 -7.54 -9.11
CA THR A 39 11.82 -6.79 -10.34
C THR A 39 10.96 -5.54 -10.47
N GLY A 40 9.87 -5.44 -9.70
CA GLY A 40 9.00 -4.26 -9.70
C GLY A 40 7.62 -4.53 -9.13
N ILE A 41 6.68 -3.65 -9.50
CA ILE A 41 5.26 -3.74 -9.13
C ILE A 41 4.35 -3.51 -10.34
N VAL A 42 3.10 -3.97 -10.24
CA VAL A 42 2.03 -3.65 -11.20
C VAL A 42 0.90 -2.91 -10.49
N THR A 43 0.34 -1.90 -11.15
CA THR A 43 -0.78 -1.09 -10.63
C THR A 43 -2.14 -1.66 -11.03
N GLU A 44 -3.21 -1.17 -10.42
CA GLU A 44 -4.59 -1.54 -10.79
C GLU A 44 -4.95 -1.18 -12.25
N LEU A 45 -4.18 -0.28 -12.87
CA LEU A 45 -4.33 0.11 -14.28
C LEU A 45 -3.46 -0.74 -15.22
N GLY A 46 -2.71 -1.73 -14.71
CA GLY A 46 -1.85 -2.61 -15.49
C GLY A 46 -0.47 -2.02 -15.82
N GLU A 47 -0.10 -0.89 -15.24
CA GLU A 47 1.21 -0.28 -15.46
C GLU A 47 2.30 -1.03 -14.69
N PHE A 48 3.43 -1.31 -15.34
CA PHE A 48 4.60 -1.89 -14.69
C PHE A 48 5.60 -0.81 -14.27
N TYR A 49 6.01 -0.84 -13.00
CA TYR A 49 7.07 0.00 -12.46
C TYR A 49 8.24 -0.88 -12.02
N GLY A 50 9.33 -0.83 -12.79
CA GLY A 50 10.56 -1.55 -12.47
C GLY A 50 11.26 -0.97 -11.24
N ALA A 51 11.70 -1.85 -10.33
CA ALA A 51 12.40 -1.45 -9.12
C ALA A 51 13.42 -2.51 -8.70
N LYS A 52 14.59 -2.07 -8.21
CA LYS A 52 15.62 -2.97 -7.67
C LYS A 52 15.31 -3.45 -6.25
N ALA A 53 14.46 -2.70 -5.54
CA ALA A 53 13.99 -3.00 -4.20
C ALA A 53 12.60 -2.38 -4.02
N VAL A 54 11.75 -3.06 -3.25
CA VAL A 54 10.40 -2.60 -2.90
C VAL A 54 10.27 -2.62 -1.39
N ILE A 55 9.81 -1.51 -0.81
CA ILE A 55 9.55 -1.36 0.63
C ILE A 55 8.04 -1.33 0.83
N LEU A 56 7.52 -2.22 1.67
CA LEU A 56 6.09 -2.35 1.93
C LEU A 56 5.72 -1.55 3.19
N CYS A 57 4.90 -0.51 3.01
CA CYS A 57 4.38 0.34 4.09
C CYS A 57 2.83 0.37 4.06
N THR A 58 2.21 -0.81 3.98
CA THR A 58 0.78 -0.98 3.62
C THR A 58 -0.19 -0.69 4.76
N GLY A 59 0.29 -0.46 5.99
CA GLY A 59 -0.55 -0.14 7.15
C GLY A 59 -1.67 -1.17 7.35
N THR A 60 -2.88 -0.69 7.61
CA THR A 60 -4.08 -1.51 7.85
C THR A 60 -4.92 -1.75 6.59
N TYR A 61 -4.33 -1.64 5.39
CA TYR A 61 -5.06 -1.72 4.11
C TYR A 61 -5.07 -3.12 3.47
N LEU A 62 -4.14 -4.01 3.84
CA LEU A 62 -4.12 -5.39 3.35
C LEU A 62 -5.27 -6.19 3.98
N LYS A 63 -6.16 -6.75 3.15
CA LYS A 63 -7.38 -7.47 3.58
C LYS A 63 -8.13 -6.76 4.73
N GLY A 64 -8.20 -5.43 4.64
CA GLY A 64 -8.69 -4.57 5.72
C GLY A 64 -10.16 -4.81 6.04
N LYS A 65 -10.48 -4.93 7.32
CA LYS A 65 -11.86 -5.01 7.82
C LYS A 65 -12.09 -3.96 8.90
N ILE A 66 -13.27 -3.37 8.87
CA ILE A 66 -13.78 -2.52 9.95
C ILE A 66 -14.68 -3.38 10.85
N LEU A 67 -14.44 -3.29 12.15
CA LEU A 67 -15.18 -4.01 13.19
C LEU A 67 -15.89 -2.97 14.08
N ILE A 68 -17.22 -3.05 14.18
CA ILE A 68 -18.05 -2.16 15.00
C ILE A 68 -19.03 -3.03 15.81
N GLY A 69 -18.65 -3.36 17.05
CA GLY A 69 -19.41 -4.32 17.85
C GLY A 69 -19.52 -5.65 17.12
N ASP A 70 -20.74 -6.08 16.83
CA ASP A 70 -21.04 -7.33 16.12
C ASP A 70 -21.06 -7.20 14.59
N ILE A 71 -20.78 -6.00 14.06
CA ILE A 71 -20.77 -5.72 12.62
C ILE A 71 -19.33 -5.77 12.11
N ASP A 72 -19.08 -6.57 11.07
CA ASP A 72 -17.86 -6.51 10.27
C ASP A 72 -18.14 -6.25 8.79
N TYR A 73 -17.27 -5.46 8.15
CA TYR A 73 -17.29 -5.28 6.71
C TYR A 73 -15.90 -4.95 6.17
N VAL A 74 -15.69 -5.25 4.88
CA VAL A 74 -14.43 -4.92 4.18
C VAL A 74 -14.33 -3.41 4.03
N GLY A 75 -13.23 -2.84 4.50
CA GLY A 75 -13.03 -1.39 4.47
C GLY A 75 -11.66 -0.98 4.99
N GLY A 76 -11.09 0.03 4.34
CA GLY A 76 -9.89 0.71 4.82
C GLY A 76 -10.24 1.83 5.79
N PRO A 77 -9.22 2.43 6.44
CA PRO A 77 -9.39 3.60 7.29
C PRO A 77 -10.19 4.71 6.59
N ASN A 78 -11.10 5.34 7.32
CA ASN A 78 -11.91 6.47 6.84
C ASN A 78 -12.67 6.18 5.53
N GLY A 79 -13.13 4.94 5.31
CA GLY A 79 -13.92 4.56 4.13
C GLY A 79 -13.10 4.39 2.86
N GLN A 80 -11.77 4.30 2.95
CA GLN A 80 -10.91 4.08 1.80
C GLN A 80 -10.94 2.64 1.29
N ARG A 81 -10.54 2.45 0.03
CA ARG A 81 -10.43 1.12 -0.60
C ARG A 81 -9.32 0.30 0.06
N VAL A 82 -9.53 -1.01 0.13
CA VAL A 82 -8.56 -2.01 0.60
C VAL A 82 -7.72 -2.56 -0.55
N ALA A 83 -6.55 -3.10 -0.22
CA ALA A 83 -5.61 -3.69 -1.19
C ALA A 83 -5.73 -5.24 -1.20
N GLU A 84 -6.90 -5.75 -1.64
CA GLU A 84 -7.19 -7.19 -1.69
C GLU A 84 -6.25 -7.94 -2.65
N HIS A 85 -6.12 -7.45 -3.89
CA HIS A 85 -5.30 -8.10 -4.91
C HIS A 85 -3.83 -8.16 -4.52
N PHE A 86 -3.30 -7.09 -3.93
CA PHE A 86 -1.92 -7.06 -3.50
C PHE A 86 -1.65 -8.05 -2.36
N SER A 87 -2.62 -8.22 -1.46
CA SER A 87 -2.51 -9.22 -0.40
C SER A 87 -2.43 -10.64 -0.96
N GLN A 88 -3.18 -10.94 -2.03
CA GLN A 88 -3.06 -12.22 -2.72
C GLN A 88 -1.70 -12.36 -3.40
N SER A 89 -1.24 -11.32 -4.10
CA SER A 89 0.09 -11.33 -4.74
C SER A 89 1.23 -11.59 -3.75
N LEU A 90 1.16 -11.06 -2.52
CA LEU A 90 2.16 -11.36 -1.49
C LEU A 90 2.16 -12.86 -1.11
N LEU A 91 0.99 -13.45 -0.91
CA LEU A 91 0.85 -14.88 -0.60
C LEU A 91 1.37 -15.76 -1.76
N ASP A 92 1.06 -15.40 -3.00
CA ASP A 92 1.52 -16.12 -4.19
C ASP A 92 3.05 -16.09 -4.33
N ASN A 93 3.69 -15.04 -3.81
CA ASN A 93 5.14 -14.90 -3.71
C ASN A 93 5.74 -15.52 -2.42
N GLY A 94 4.95 -16.29 -1.66
CA GLY A 94 5.40 -16.98 -0.45
C GLY A 94 5.61 -16.06 0.76
N ILE A 95 5.07 -14.84 0.74
CA ILE A 95 5.12 -13.92 1.89
C ILE A 95 3.91 -14.20 2.79
N GLU A 96 4.18 -14.66 4.00
CA GLU A 96 3.14 -14.91 4.99
C GLU A 96 2.53 -13.59 5.49
N LEU A 97 1.19 -13.54 5.53
CA LEU A 97 0.45 -12.43 6.10
C LEU A 97 -0.15 -12.85 7.44
N MET A 98 0.25 -12.16 8.50
CA MET A 98 -0.35 -12.33 9.82
C MET A 98 -1.62 -11.48 9.91
N ARG A 99 -2.62 -12.00 10.62
CA ARG A 99 -3.87 -11.30 10.92
C ARG A 99 -4.00 -11.03 12.40
#